data_AF-A0A257A415-F1
#
_entry.id   AF-A0A257A415-F1
#
_cell.length_a   1.000
_cell.length_b   1.000
_cell.length_c   1.000
_cell.angle_alpha   90.00
_cell.angle_beta   90.00
_cell.angle_gamma   90.00
#
_symmetry.space_group_name_H-M   'P 1'
#
loop_
_entity.id
_entity.type
_entity.pdbx_description
1 polymer ?
#
loop_
_entity_poly.entity_id
_entity_poly.type
_entity_poly.pdbx_seq_one_letter_code
_entity_poly.pdbx_strand_id
1 'polypeptide(L)'
;MISPSYLIPPLHSCVFSLYFSRVVRIKLITTKQCTYSKKPNKQNLGGGREVGRLSVFVRPGNSDKGVLLDCGINFDDQGNPQLPLYVSPKNIKAAVLTHAHLDHTGGLPLYLPLYFVTLSFPVLSTSITKAILRPLMNDFLHISGYYLPFEYEEVAKMLRNIKTVNYGDIVEVDNFTLEFVNAGHIPGSMSVILHANSKSMLFTGDINLIETELTIPARYHNSSNVDYLVMETTYAITDHPPRESEEKRFIEAVREVIDNNGTVLIPAFSVSRSQEILIVLTKYGVDAPIFYDGMVREINRIFLAHSRFLKNPSMLRRALRISHEIKGWQDRKAVLKERPAVIVASSGMLRGGPSIYYLKKIYDDPRNAIFLVSFQAPNTPGRMILEKGVFEQGGPRIKARVEWFDFSSHAGKTQLIKVIDCLKSSLEKIILVHGESEAQETFAREVYGKFGIETIISSNNAKIEL
;
A
#
# COMPACT_ATOMS: atom_id res chain seq x y z
N MET A 1 -53.84 50.75 31.03
CA MET A 1 -53.86 50.98 29.57
C MET A 1 -53.95 49.62 28.90
N ILE A 2 -55.04 49.42 28.14
CA ILE A 2 -55.27 48.42 27.08
C ILE A 2 -54.97 46.94 27.41
N SER A 3 -56.06 46.16 27.53
CA SER A 3 -56.10 44.69 27.39
C SER A 3 -56.27 44.32 25.88
N PRO A 4 -56.51 43.05 25.48
CA PRO A 4 -55.84 41.77 25.73
C PRO A 4 -55.66 41.02 24.37
N SER A 5 -55.67 39.67 24.38
CA SER A 5 -56.09 38.72 23.32
C SER A 5 -54.98 38.17 22.41
N TYR A 6 -54.80 36.86 22.15
CA TYR A 6 -55.62 35.62 22.19
C TYR A 6 -54.67 34.44 22.55
N LEU A 7 -54.91 33.40 23.36
CA LEU A 7 -55.98 32.38 23.51
C LEU A 7 -56.20 31.46 22.28
N ILE A 8 -55.68 30.21 22.36
CA ILE A 8 -56.35 28.89 22.21
C ILE A 8 -55.41 27.80 21.60
N PRO A 9 -55.48 26.51 22.03
CA PRO A 9 -54.50 25.44 21.81
C PRO A 9 -55.02 24.33 20.83
N PRO A 10 -54.68 23.04 21.02
CA PRO A 10 -53.89 22.17 20.14
C PRO A 10 -54.72 21.35 19.13
N LEU A 11 -54.06 20.78 18.11
CA LEU A 11 -54.67 19.73 17.27
C LEU A 11 -53.74 18.52 17.12
N HIS A 12 -54.20 17.41 17.70
CA HIS A 12 -53.83 16.06 17.29
C HIS A 12 -54.19 15.85 15.81
N SER A 13 -53.26 15.26 15.05
CA SER A 13 -53.62 14.35 13.96
C SER A 13 -52.63 13.18 13.95
N CYS A 14 -53.10 12.10 14.55
CA CYS A 14 -52.67 10.75 14.24
C CYS A 14 -53.19 10.42 12.83
N VAL A 15 -52.36 9.85 11.94
CA VAL A 15 -52.76 8.92 10.86
C VAL A 15 -51.51 8.42 10.10
N PHE A 16 -51.33 7.10 10.23
CA PHE A 16 -50.71 6.14 9.30
C PHE A 16 -49.19 6.18 9.02
N SER A 17 -48.50 5.34 9.80
CA SER A 17 -47.69 4.21 9.31
C SER A 17 -47.48 4.15 7.80
N LEU A 18 -46.23 4.36 7.39
CA LEU A 18 -45.58 3.46 6.43
C LEU A 18 -44.20 3.12 6.99
N TYR A 19 -44.17 2.00 7.70
CA TYR A 19 -42.99 1.16 7.84
C TYR A 19 -42.24 1.12 6.50
N PHE A 20 -41.05 1.68 6.47
CA PHE A 20 -39.96 1.14 5.68
C PHE A 20 -38.72 1.16 6.57
N SER A 21 -38.58 0.10 7.39
CA SER A 21 -37.29 -0.36 7.87
C SER A 21 -36.44 -0.68 6.63
N ARG A 22 -35.75 0.32 6.08
CA ARG A 22 -34.80 0.10 5.00
C ARG A 22 -33.55 -0.51 5.61
N VAL A 23 -33.51 -1.84 5.63
CA VAL A 23 -32.27 -2.61 5.71
C VAL A 23 -31.35 -2.07 4.60
N VAL A 24 -30.30 -1.36 4.99
CA VAL A 24 -29.24 -0.96 4.05
C VAL A 24 -28.40 -2.21 3.84
N ARG A 25 -28.59 -2.86 2.69
CA ARG A 25 -27.61 -3.83 2.18
C ARG A 25 -26.43 -3.04 1.64
N ILE A 26 -25.25 -3.11 2.23
CA ILE A 26 -24.03 -2.64 1.56
C ILE A 26 -23.72 -3.68 0.50
N LYS A 27 -23.68 -3.26 -0.76
CA LYS A 27 -23.59 -4.19 -1.89
C LYS A 27 -22.27 -3.91 -2.58
N LEU A 28 -21.26 -4.72 -2.34
CA LEU A 28 -20.03 -4.72 -3.13
C LEU A 28 -20.38 -5.32 -4.51
N ILE A 29 -20.65 -4.49 -5.56
CA ILE A 29 -21.21 -4.95 -6.86
C ILE A 29 -20.70 -4.22 -8.13
N THR A 30 -20.38 -5.03 -9.15
CA THR A 30 -19.98 -4.85 -10.58
C THR A 30 -20.76 -4.01 -11.59
N THR A 31 -20.09 -3.76 -12.75
CA THR A 31 -20.68 -3.67 -14.11
C THR A 31 -19.96 -4.51 -15.21
N LYS A 32 -20.59 -4.57 -16.40
CA LYS A 32 -20.49 -5.54 -17.53
C LYS A 32 -19.12 -5.77 -18.20
N GLN A 33 -18.91 -7.03 -18.61
CA GLN A 33 -17.99 -7.45 -19.68
C GLN A 33 -18.59 -7.10 -21.05
N CYS A 34 -17.79 -6.55 -21.96
CA CYS A 34 -18.20 -6.24 -23.33
C CYS A 34 -17.97 -7.45 -24.24
N THR A 35 -18.91 -8.41 -24.30
CA THR A 35 -19.05 -9.37 -25.41
C THR A 35 -20.50 -9.86 -25.51
N TYR A 36 -20.99 -10.00 -26.75
CA TYR A 36 -22.31 -10.53 -27.08
C TYR A 36 -22.53 -11.94 -26.50
N SER A 37 -23.46 -12.09 -25.55
CA SER A 37 -24.40 -13.22 -25.36
C SER A 37 -24.81 -13.40 -23.89
N LYS A 38 -25.88 -14.17 -23.66
CA LYS A 38 -26.78 -14.19 -22.49
C LYS A 38 -26.13 -14.74 -21.19
N LYS A 39 -26.29 -13.98 -20.08
CA LYS A 39 -26.27 -14.25 -18.58
C LYS A 39 -25.57 -15.52 -18.02
N PRO A 40 -24.99 -15.53 -16.77
CA PRO A 40 -25.24 -14.63 -15.61
C PRO A 40 -24.03 -14.09 -14.76
N ASN A 41 -24.25 -12.91 -14.13
CA ASN A 41 -23.85 -12.30 -12.81
C ASN A 41 -22.61 -12.75 -11.95
N LYS A 42 -21.63 -11.84 -11.62
CA LYS A 42 -20.54 -11.94 -10.57
C LYS A 42 -19.94 -10.52 -10.20
N GLN A 43 -18.98 -10.31 -9.23
CA GLN A 43 -17.72 -9.43 -9.19
C GLN A 43 -17.17 -8.45 -8.04
N ASN A 44 -15.99 -8.79 -7.42
CA ASN A 44 -14.90 -8.01 -6.73
C ASN A 44 -13.78 -7.78 -7.78
N LEU A 45 -13.02 -6.69 -7.73
CA LEU A 45 -12.26 -6.24 -8.89
C LEU A 45 -10.80 -6.71 -8.94
N GLY A 46 -10.15 -6.93 -7.79
CA GLY A 46 -8.75 -7.36 -7.70
C GLY A 46 -8.25 -7.38 -6.26
N GLY A 47 -7.20 -8.14 -5.96
CA GLY A 47 -6.67 -8.30 -4.58
C GLY A 47 -7.45 -9.29 -3.70
N GLY A 48 -8.35 -10.08 -4.28
CA GLY A 48 -9.03 -11.17 -3.57
C GLY A 48 -8.30 -12.51 -3.78
N ARG A 49 -7.80 -13.11 -2.69
CA ARG A 49 -6.92 -14.30 -2.70
C ARG A 49 -5.59 -14.11 -3.43
N GLU A 50 -5.11 -12.88 -3.52
CA GLU A 50 -3.81 -12.52 -4.08
C GLU A 50 -3.24 -11.28 -3.39
N VAL A 51 -1.93 -11.06 -3.53
CA VAL A 51 -1.27 -9.77 -3.28
C VAL A 51 -1.11 -9.10 -4.64
N GLY A 52 -1.49 -7.82 -4.76
CA GLY A 52 -1.50 -7.10 -6.03
C GLY A 52 -2.90 -6.71 -6.53
N ARG A 53 -2.93 -5.70 -7.41
CA ARG A 53 -4.14 -5.13 -8.06
C ARG A 53 -5.34 -4.89 -7.15
N LEU A 54 -5.12 -4.49 -5.90
CA LEU A 54 -6.20 -4.26 -4.95
C LEU A 54 -7.16 -3.19 -5.48
N SER A 55 -8.45 -3.53 -5.55
CA SER A 55 -9.48 -2.57 -5.91
C SER A 55 -10.84 -2.99 -5.38
N VAL A 56 -11.44 -2.12 -4.56
CA VAL A 56 -12.71 -2.40 -3.86
C VAL A 56 -13.71 -1.31 -4.18
N PHE A 57 -14.87 -1.65 -4.76
CA PHE A 57 -15.93 -0.68 -5.07
C PHE A 57 -17.11 -0.81 -4.11
N VAL A 58 -17.32 0.21 -3.28
CA VAL A 58 -18.33 0.25 -2.22
C VAL A 58 -19.51 1.11 -2.66
N ARG A 59 -20.74 0.59 -2.54
CA ARG A 59 -21.96 1.32 -2.86
C ARG A 59 -23.15 0.91 -1.99
N PRO A 60 -24.14 1.80 -1.80
CA PRO A 60 -25.41 1.43 -1.20
C PRO A 60 -26.14 0.39 -2.07
N GLY A 61 -26.90 -0.53 -1.48
CA GLY A 61 -27.56 -1.61 -2.23
C GLY A 61 -28.66 -1.17 -3.17
N ASN A 62 -29.20 0.02 -2.96
CA ASN A 62 -30.21 0.67 -3.81
C ASN A 62 -29.61 1.65 -4.84
N SER A 63 -28.28 1.77 -4.95
CA SER A 63 -27.60 2.68 -5.89
C SER A 63 -26.51 1.93 -6.67
N ASP A 64 -26.38 2.21 -7.97
CA ASP A 64 -25.23 1.72 -8.75
C ASP A 64 -24.01 2.65 -8.65
N LYS A 65 -24.13 3.78 -7.94
CA LYS A 65 -23.06 4.75 -7.74
C LYS A 65 -22.41 4.57 -6.37
N GLY A 66 -21.09 4.74 -6.30
CA GLY A 66 -20.31 4.45 -5.10
C GLY A 66 -18.90 5.03 -5.09
N VAL A 67 -18.10 4.57 -4.14
CA VAL A 67 -16.71 4.98 -3.94
C VAL A 67 -15.77 3.83 -4.34
N LEU A 68 -14.74 4.13 -5.13
CA LEU A 68 -13.68 3.19 -5.46
C LEU A 68 -12.54 3.36 -4.44
N LEU A 69 -12.19 2.29 -3.73
CA LEU A 69 -11.11 2.24 -2.76
C LEU A 69 -9.95 1.45 -3.39
N ASP A 70 -8.85 2.16 -3.64
CA ASP A 70 -7.70 1.69 -4.39
C ASP A 70 -8.04 1.16 -5.80
N CYS A 71 -7.03 1.19 -6.65
CA CYS A 71 -7.07 0.63 -7.99
C CYS A 71 -5.65 0.28 -8.42
N GLY A 72 -5.17 -0.85 -7.94
CA GLY A 72 -3.82 -1.32 -8.15
C GLY A 72 -3.53 -1.95 -9.49
N ILE A 73 -2.32 -2.50 -9.60
CA ILE A 73 -1.93 -3.44 -10.63
C ILE A 73 -1.16 -4.63 -10.04
N ASN A 74 -1.18 -5.77 -10.72
CA ASN A 74 -0.35 -6.92 -10.40
C ASN A 74 0.54 -7.25 -11.61
N PHE A 75 1.43 -8.21 -11.48
CA PHE A 75 2.27 -8.69 -12.57
C PHE A 75 2.17 -10.21 -12.67
N ASP A 76 2.10 -10.73 -13.90
CA ASP A 76 2.22 -12.17 -14.11
C ASP A 76 3.68 -12.66 -14.00
N ASP A 77 3.89 -13.97 -14.18
CA ASP A 77 5.22 -14.60 -14.10
C ASP A 77 6.20 -14.08 -15.17
N GLN A 78 5.68 -13.53 -16.27
CA GLN A 78 6.47 -12.93 -17.34
C GLN A 78 6.74 -11.44 -17.07
N GLY A 79 6.16 -10.89 -16.01
CA GLY A 79 6.28 -9.48 -15.65
C GLY A 79 5.33 -8.58 -16.44
N ASN A 80 4.32 -9.12 -17.13
CA ASN A 80 3.33 -8.29 -17.79
C ASN A 80 2.32 -7.75 -16.76
N PRO A 81 1.90 -6.47 -16.89
CA PRO A 81 0.93 -5.87 -16.00
C PRO A 81 -0.45 -6.53 -16.12
N GLN A 82 -1.06 -6.80 -14.97
CA GLN A 82 -2.39 -7.39 -14.80
C GLN A 82 -3.30 -6.37 -14.11
N LEU A 83 -4.26 -5.83 -14.87
CA LEU A 83 -5.18 -4.79 -14.40
C LEU A 83 -6.29 -5.37 -13.50
N PRO A 84 -6.90 -4.54 -12.63
CA PRO A 84 -8.09 -4.89 -11.90
C PRO A 84 -9.30 -4.84 -12.85
N LEU A 85 -10.40 -5.42 -12.42
CA LEU A 85 -11.62 -5.42 -13.21
C LEU A 85 -12.25 -4.03 -13.24
N TYR A 86 -13.00 -3.79 -14.32
CA TYR A 86 -13.48 -2.47 -14.67
C TYR A 86 -14.81 -2.11 -14.01
N VAL A 87 -14.85 -0.95 -13.35
CA VAL A 87 -16.09 -0.26 -12.97
C VAL A 87 -16.39 0.84 -13.96
N SER A 88 -17.65 1.00 -14.37
CA SER A 88 -18.01 2.12 -15.23
C SER A 88 -17.71 3.46 -14.53
N PRO A 89 -16.91 4.38 -15.09
CA PRO A 89 -16.56 5.64 -14.43
C PRO A 89 -17.77 6.50 -14.03
N LYS A 90 -18.90 6.39 -14.74
CA LYS A 90 -20.16 7.07 -14.41
C LYS A 90 -20.78 6.63 -13.07
N ASN A 91 -20.35 5.45 -12.59
CA ASN A 91 -20.77 4.89 -11.31
C ASN A 91 -19.83 5.31 -10.17
N ILE A 92 -18.66 5.88 -10.48
CA ILE A 92 -17.69 6.28 -9.47
C ILE A 92 -17.98 7.73 -9.07
N LYS A 93 -18.28 7.93 -7.78
CA LYS A 93 -18.50 9.24 -7.17
C LYS A 93 -17.20 9.87 -6.69
N ALA A 94 -16.30 9.04 -6.16
CA ALA A 94 -14.92 9.39 -5.84
C ALA A 94 -14.07 8.12 -5.89
N ALA A 95 -12.77 8.29 -6.08
CA ALA A 95 -11.78 7.26 -5.79
C ALA A 95 -10.93 7.69 -4.59
N VAL A 96 -10.48 6.73 -3.80
CA VAL A 96 -9.57 6.95 -2.66
C VAL A 96 -8.34 6.10 -2.87
N LEU A 97 -7.15 6.71 -2.75
CA LEU A 97 -5.87 6.01 -2.82
C LEU A 97 -5.21 5.99 -1.45
N THR A 98 -5.16 4.82 -0.82
CA THR A 98 -4.64 4.63 0.54
C THR A 98 -3.17 5.02 0.65
N HIS A 99 -2.35 4.63 -0.32
CA HIS A 99 -0.93 4.96 -0.36
C HIS A 99 -0.37 4.83 -1.79
N ALA A 100 0.93 5.07 -1.97
CA ALA A 100 1.52 5.28 -3.30
C ALA A 100 1.92 4.02 -4.08
N HIS A 101 1.88 2.82 -3.49
CA HIS A 101 2.36 1.63 -4.19
C HIS A 101 1.49 1.28 -5.41
N LEU A 102 2.10 0.65 -6.42
CA LEU A 102 1.44 0.40 -7.71
C LEU A 102 0.35 -0.66 -7.62
N ASP A 103 0.44 -1.60 -6.70
CA ASP A 103 -0.59 -2.57 -6.32
C ASP A 103 -1.81 -1.95 -5.63
N HIS A 104 -1.79 -0.65 -5.36
CA HIS A 104 -2.94 0.14 -4.87
C HIS A 104 -3.35 1.27 -5.82
N THR A 105 -2.48 1.70 -6.74
CA THR A 105 -2.72 2.91 -7.53
C THR A 105 -2.52 2.75 -9.04
N GLY A 106 -1.77 1.73 -9.47
CA GLY A 106 -1.28 1.55 -10.85
C GLY A 106 -2.36 1.40 -11.90
N GLY A 107 -3.55 0.94 -11.54
CA GLY A 107 -4.68 0.75 -12.45
C GLY A 107 -5.59 1.97 -12.59
N LEU A 108 -5.51 2.97 -11.69
CA LEU A 108 -6.45 4.10 -11.69
C LEU A 108 -6.47 4.92 -13.00
N PRO A 109 -5.35 5.14 -13.72
CA PRO A 109 -5.37 5.87 -14.99
C PRO A 109 -6.35 5.31 -16.04
N LEU A 110 -6.64 4.00 -15.99
CA LEU A 110 -7.65 3.31 -16.84
C LEU A 110 -9.03 3.98 -16.79
N TYR A 111 -9.37 4.63 -15.67
CA TYR A 111 -10.69 5.22 -15.42
C TYR A 111 -10.80 6.67 -15.87
N LEU A 112 -9.69 7.28 -16.32
CA LEU A 112 -9.64 8.70 -16.68
C LEU A 112 -9.21 8.93 -18.15
N PRO A 113 -9.78 8.21 -19.14
CA PRO A 113 -9.40 8.36 -20.54
C PRO A 113 -9.57 9.81 -21.02
N LEU A 114 -8.64 10.28 -21.86
CA LEU A 114 -8.60 11.66 -22.34
C LEU A 114 -9.89 12.09 -23.06
N TYR A 115 -10.45 11.22 -23.90
CA TYR A 115 -11.61 11.54 -24.75
C TYR A 115 -12.94 11.69 -23.99
N PHE A 116 -12.98 11.30 -22.71
CA PHE A 116 -14.15 11.50 -21.86
C PHE A 116 -13.92 12.68 -20.92
N VAL A 117 -14.20 13.89 -21.42
CA VAL A 117 -14.13 15.15 -20.67
C VAL A 117 -15.16 15.19 -19.53
N THR A 118 -16.28 14.49 -19.67
CA THR A 118 -17.42 14.53 -18.74
C THR A 118 -17.33 13.54 -17.57
N LEU A 119 -16.33 12.66 -17.55
CA LEU A 119 -16.13 11.65 -16.51
C LEU A 119 -14.91 12.01 -15.65
N SER A 120 -15.05 13.04 -14.81
CA SER A 120 -14.07 13.36 -13.77
C SER A 120 -14.70 13.22 -12.39
N PHE A 121 -14.38 12.14 -11.69
CA PHE A 121 -14.63 12.04 -10.25
C PHE A 121 -13.39 12.53 -9.48
N PRO A 122 -13.55 13.11 -8.28
CA PRO A 122 -12.42 13.45 -7.43
C PRO A 122 -11.66 12.19 -7.00
N VAL A 123 -10.33 12.30 -6.97
CA VAL A 123 -9.45 11.28 -6.37
C VAL A 123 -8.95 11.83 -5.04
N LEU A 124 -9.14 11.11 -3.94
CA LEU A 124 -8.74 11.53 -2.60
C LEU A 124 -7.47 10.77 -2.19
N SER A 125 -6.46 11.50 -1.73
CA SER A 125 -5.23 10.90 -1.17
C SER A 125 -4.45 11.93 -0.37
N THR A 126 -3.43 11.51 0.37
CA THR A 126 -2.55 12.47 1.05
C THR A 126 -1.67 13.22 0.04
N SER A 127 -1.20 14.41 0.43
CA SER A 127 -0.36 15.24 -0.45
C SER A 127 0.97 14.56 -0.81
N ILE A 128 1.54 13.77 0.11
CA ILE A 128 2.79 13.05 -0.13
C ILE A 128 2.57 11.86 -1.07
N THR A 129 1.46 11.11 -0.94
CA THR A 129 1.09 10.06 -1.90
C THR A 129 0.96 10.64 -3.30
N LYS A 130 0.25 11.77 -3.47
CA LYS A 130 0.18 12.50 -4.76
C LYS A 130 1.56 12.83 -5.34
N ALA A 131 2.49 13.30 -4.51
CA ALA A 131 3.83 13.67 -4.95
C ALA A 131 4.66 12.45 -5.38
N ILE A 132 4.55 11.32 -4.67
CA ILE A 132 5.24 10.06 -4.97
C ILE A 132 4.67 9.40 -6.25
N LEU A 133 3.36 9.51 -6.48
CA LEU A 133 2.72 8.89 -7.65
C LEU A 133 3.28 9.38 -8.98
N ARG A 134 3.76 10.63 -9.06
CA ARG A 134 4.34 11.15 -10.31
C ARG A 134 5.58 10.37 -10.76
N PRO A 135 6.68 10.28 -9.98
CA PRO A 135 7.84 9.49 -10.39
C PRO A 135 7.52 8.00 -10.52
N LEU A 136 6.69 7.42 -9.62
CA LEU A 136 6.33 6.01 -9.71
C LEU A 136 5.57 5.66 -10.99
N MET A 137 4.55 6.43 -11.35
CA MET A 137 3.77 6.18 -12.57
C MET A 137 4.59 6.43 -13.84
N ASN A 138 5.47 7.42 -13.83
CA ASN A 138 6.36 7.67 -14.97
C ASN A 138 7.35 6.52 -15.19
N ASP A 139 7.97 6.02 -14.12
CA ASP A 139 8.85 4.85 -14.19
C ASP A 139 8.08 3.59 -14.62
N PHE A 140 6.86 3.42 -14.11
CA PHE A 140 5.98 2.34 -14.50
C PHE A 140 5.62 2.38 -15.99
N LEU A 141 5.24 3.56 -16.53
CA LEU A 141 5.00 3.75 -17.96
C LEU A 141 6.26 3.54 -18.79
N HIS A 142 7.42 3.96 -18.30
CA HIS A 142 8.68 3.76 -19.00
C HIS A 142 9.03 2.27 -19.15
N ILE A 143 8.76 1.47 -18.11
CA ILE A 143 9.08 0.03 -18.07
C ILE A 143 7.99 -0.81 -18.76
N SER A 144 6.72 -0.49 -18.54
CA SER A 144 5.58 -1.35 -18.90
C SER A 144 4.60 -0.72 -19.88
N GLY A 145 4.86 0.50 -20.37
CA GLY A 145 3.94 1.28 -21.21
C GLY A 145 3.39 0.54 -22.42
N TYR A 146 4.19 -0.30 -23.07
CA TYR A 146 3.77 -1.11 -24.22
C TYR A 146 2.55 -2.02 -23.92
N TYR A 147 2.41 -2.48 -22.67
CA TYR A 147 1.36 -3.39 -22.24
C TYR A 147 0.17 -2.68 -21.59
N LEU A 148 0.22 -1.35 -21.45
CA LEU A 148 -0.76 -0.58 -20.70
C LEU A 148 -1.78 0.10 -21.63
N PRO A 149 -3.07 0.15 -21.24
CA PRO A 149 -4.12 0.80 -22.02
C PRO A 149 -4.22 2.30 -21.71
N PHE A 150 -3.15 2.92 -21.21
CA PHE A 150 -3.08 4.33 -20.85
C PHE A 150 -1.64 4.84 -20.95
N GLU A 151 -1.48 6.14 -21.15
CA GLU A 151 -0.17 6.76 -21.30
C GLU A 151 0.05 7.90 -20.27
N TYR A 152 1.10 8.70 -20.48
CA TYR A 152 1.49 9.79 -19.61
C TYR A 152 0.37 10.82 -19.39
N GLU A 153 -0.52 11.00 -20.36
CA GLU A 153 -1.58 11.99 -20.30
C GLU A 153 -2.75 11.57 -19.38
N GLU A 154 -3.15 10.29 -19.37
CA GLU A 154 -4.10 9.76 -18.39
C GLU A 154 -3.52 9.86 -16.97
N VAL A 155 -2.22 9.57 -16.79
CA VAL A 155 -1.52 9.75 -15.51
C VAL A 155 -1.52 11.22 -15.10
N ALA A 156 -1.23 12.14 -16.02
CA ALA A 156 -1.27 13.57 -15.75
C ALA A 156 -2.68 14.04 -15.35
N LYS A 157 -3.72 13.53 -16.02
CA LYS A 157 -5.14 13.78 -15.67
C LYS A 157 -5.49 13.23 -14.30
N MET A 158 -5.05 12.01 -13.96
CA MET A 158 -5.18 11.43 -12.62
C MET A 158 -4.57 12.35 -11.58
N LEU A 159 -3.31 12.75 -11.74
CA LEU A 159 -2.60 13.61 -10.79
C LEU A 159 -3.26 14.99 -10.63
N ARG A 160 -3.81 15.57 -11.71
CA ARG A 160 -4.58 16.83 -11.65
C ARG A 160 -5.87 16.68 -10.84
N ASN A 161 -6.54 15.54 -10.95
CA ASN A 161 -7.81 15.26 -10.27
C ASN A 161 -7.65 14.85 -8.79
N ILE A 162 -6.42 14.63 -8.31
CA ILE A 162 -6.18 14.34 -6.89
C ILE A 162 -6.43 15.59 -6.05
N LYS A 163 -7.46 15.51 -5.21
CA LYS A 163 -7.72 16.40 -4.07
C LYS A 163 -7.05 15.83 -2.82
N THR A 164 -6.22 16.64 -2.18
CA THR A 164 -5.42 16.20 -1.04
C THR A 164 -6.22 16.24 0.25
N VAL A 165 -6.11 15.19 1.06
CA VAL A 165 -6.68 15.09 2.41
C VAL A 165 -5.58 14.88 3.45
N ASN A 166 -5.89 15.15 4.72
CA ASN A 166 -5.06 14.90 5.89
C ASN A 166 -5.70 13.86 6.79
N TYR A 167 -4.93 13.36 7.76
CA TYR A 167 -5.48 12.50 8.81
C TYR A 167 -6.48 13.28 9.66
N GLY A 168 -7.63 12.68 9.94
CA GLY A 168 -8.76 13.29 10.66
C GLY A 168 -9.68 14.15 9.79
N ASP A 169 -9.34 14.39 8.51
CA ASP A 169 -10.27 15.07 7.60
C ASP A 169 -11.51 14.22 7.37
N ILE A 170 -12.67 14.89 7.32
CA ILE A 170 -13.97 14.30 7.00
C ILE A 170 -14.44 14.84 5.65
N VAL A 171 -14.77 13.96 4.72
CA VAL A 171 -15.20 14.32 3.35
C VAL A 171 -16.51 13.63 3.00
N GLU A 172 -17.53 14.42 2.66
CA GLU A 172 -18.80 13.90 2.15
C GLU A 172 -18.72 13.56 0.65
N VAL A 173 -19.15 12.36 0.30
CA VAL A 173 -19.22 11.86 -1.09
C VAL A 173 -20.55 11.14 -1.30
N ASP A 174 -21.50 11.83 -1.93
CA ASP A 174 -22.84 11.28 -2.19
C ASP A 174 -23.53 10.81 -0.89
N ASN A 175 -23.73 9.51 -0.69
CA ASN A 175 -24.34 8.95 0.52
C ASN A 175 -23.30 8.47 1.55
N PHE A 176 -22.04 8.84 1.38
CA PHE A 176 -20.93 8.44 2.24
C PHE A 176 -20.31 9.63 2.94
N THR A 177 -19.90 9.43 4.18
CA THR A 177 -18.94 10.31 4.87
C THR A 177 -17.65 9.53 5.04
N LEU A 178 -16.54 10.06 4.54
CA LEU A 178 -15.22 9.44 4.56
C LEU A 178 -14.35 10.11 5.62
N GLU A 179 -13.79 9.33 6.53
CA GLU A 179 -12.78 9.76 7.49
C GLU A 179 -11.45 9.05 7.17
N PHE A 180 -10.34 9.79 7.25
CA PHE A 180 -9.00 9.26 6.93
C PHE A 180 -8.13 9.15 8.17
N VAL A 181 -7.58 7.98 8.43
CA VAL A 181 -6.70 7.73 9.58
C VAL A 181 -5.34 7.21 9.14
N ASN A 182 -4.28 7.47 9.90
CA ASN A 182 -2.94 6.99 9.56
C ASN A 182 -2.88 5.45 9.57
N ALA A 183 -2.37 4.87 8.48
CA ALA A 183 -2.17 3.42 8.34
C ALA A 183 -0.78 2.94 8.80
N GLY A 184 0.18 3.84 9.03
CA GLY A 184 1.50 3.49 9.54
C GLY A 184 2.42 2.70 8.59
N HIS A 185 1.93 2.29 7.41
CA HIS A 185 2.66 1.48 6.43
C HIS A 185 3.83 2.24 5.78
N ILE A 186 3.54 3.32 5.05
CA ILE A 186 4.53 4.25 4.50
C ILE A 186 4.15 5.70 4.81
N PRO A 187 5.06 6.69 4.73
CA PRO A 187 4.70 8.09 4.94
C PRO A 187 3.54 8.54 4.05
N GLY A 188 2.44 8.99 4.68
CA GLY A 188 1.21 9.38 3.99
C GLY A 188 0.23 8.26 3.69
N SER A 189 0.53 7.01 4.08
CA SER A 189 -0.44 5.92 4.02
C SER A 189 -1.62 6.19 4.94
N MET A 190 -2.82 5.85 4.49
CA MET A 190 -4.06 6.04 5.23
C MET A 190 -5.01 4.86 5.09
N SER A 191 -5.73 4.57 6.16
CA SER A 191 -6.95 3.77 6.13
C SER A 191 -8.16 4.70 6.03
N VAL A 192 -9.29 4.17 5.58
CA VAL A 192 -10.49 4.94 5.30
C VAL A 192 -11.66 4.35 6.07
N ILE A 193 -12.34 5.16 6.88
CA ILE A 193 -13.60 4.80 7.50
C ILE A 193 -14.72 5.42 6.65
N LEU A 194 -15.59 4.58 6.12
CA LEU A 194 -16.76 4.96 5.33
C LEU A 194 -18.00 4.84 6.19
N HIS A 195 -18.67 5.95 6.47
CA HIS A 195 -19.98 5.96 7.11
C HIS A 195 -21.08 6.07 6.05
N ALA A 196 -22.08 5.19 6.13
CA ALA A 196 -23.25 5.20 5.26
C ALA A 196 -24.51 4.88 6.10
N ASN A 197 -25.37 5.87 6.28
CA ASN A 197 -26.54 5.79 7.18
C ASN A 197 -26.12 5.42 8.62
N SER A 198 -26.66 4.34 9.18
CA SER A 198 -26.34 3.83 10.52
C SER A 198 -25.23 2.79 10.54
N LYS A 199 -24.50 2.62 9.44
CA LYS A 199 -23.46 1.60 9.27
C LYS A 199 -22.13 2.22 8.88
N SER A 200 -21.04 1.57 9.23
CA SER A 200 -19.69 2.01 8.91
C SER A 200 -18.79 0.84 8.47
N MET A 201 -17.79 1.17 7.65
CA MET A 201 -16.81 0.22 7.15
C MET A 201 -15.41 0.82 7.24
N LEU A 202 -14.48 0.10 7.87
CA LEU A 202 -13.05 0.42 7.81
C LEU A 202 -12.39 -0.36 6.68
N PHE A 203 -11.80 0.35 5.72
CA PHE A 203 -10.88 -0.22 4.73
C PHE A 203 -9.44 0.12 5.13
N THR A 204 -8.63 -0.90 5.42
CA THR A 204 -7.31 -0.67 6.00
C THR A 204 -6.28 -0.14 5.00
N GLY A 205 -6.37 -0.58 3.73
CA GLY A 205 -5.20 -0.59 2.86
C GLY A 205 -4.10 -1.48 3.46
N ASP A 206 -2.84 -1.19 3.15
CA ASP A 206 -1.72 -1.76 3.87
C ASP A 206 -1.44 -1.00 5.16
N ILE A 207 -1.15 -1.71 6.25
CA ILE A 207 -1.05 -1.17 7.60
C ILE A 207 0.18 -1.65 8.34
N ASN A 208 0.64 -0.85 9.31
CA ASN A 208 1.64 -1.25 10.27
C ASN A 208 1.28 -0.75 11.67
N LEU A 209 1.33 -1.65 12.66
CA LEU A 209 0.97 -1.33 14.04
C LEU A 209 2.19 -1.14 14.96
N ILE A 210 3.40 -1.22 14.40
CA ILE A 210 4.62 -0.86 15.13
C ILE A 210 5.20 0.45 14.62
N GLU A 211 6.01 1.04 15.47
CA GLU A 211 6.75 2.24 15.13
C GLU A 211 7.94 1.85 14.25
N THR A 212 8.15 2.60 13.18
CA THR A 212 9.33 2.47 12.31
C THR A 212 10.18 3.73 12.41
N GLU A 213 11.28 3.81 11.68
CA GLU A 213 12.08 5.04 11.64
C GLU A 213 11.36 6.17 10.86
N LEU A 214 10.53 5.80 9.88
CA LEU A 214 9.79 6.75 9.04
C LEU A 214 8.37 7.06 9.50
N THR A 215 7.66 6.11 10.09
CA THR A 215 6.22 6.19 10.35
C THR A 215 5.88 5.95 11.82
N ILE A 216 4.80 6.57 12.26
CA ILE A 216 4.14 6.23 13.53
C ILE A 216 3.14 5.08 13.32
N PRO A 217 2.86 4.27 14.35
CA PRO A 217 1.91 3.16 14.26
C PRO A 217 0.50 3.58 13.82
N ALA A 218 -0.19 2.69 13.10
CA ALA A 218 -1.64 2.74 12.97
C ALA A 218 -2.33 2.58 14.33
N ARG A 219 -3.42 3.31 14.55
CA ARG A 219 -4.18 3.28 15.80
C ARG A 219 -5.68 3.26 15.51
N TYR A 220 -6.33 2.12 15.74
CA TYR A 220 -7.77 1.92 15.49
C TYR A 220 -8.62 1.89 16.77
N HIS A 221 -8.03 1.97 17.96
CA HIS A 221 -8.75 1.95 19.24
C HIS A 221 -9.77 3.09 19.42
N ASN A 222 -9.57 4.23 18.75
CA ASN A 222 -10.50 5.35 18.79
C ASN A 222 -11.55 5.30 17.66
N SER A 223 -11.46 4.33 16.76
CA SER A 223 -12.42 4.12 15.68
C SER A 223 -13.64 3.36 16.22
N SER A 224 -14.35 3.95 17.18
CA SER A 224 -15.57 3.37 17.74
C SER A 224 -16.68 3.30 16.69
N ASN A 225 -17.46 2.21 16.71
CA ASN A 225 -18.56 1.93 15.78
C ASN A 225 -18.08 1.65 14.35
N VAL A 226 -17.32 0.57 14.17
CA VAL A 226 -17.03 -0.04 12.86
C VAL A 226 -17.82 -1.35 12.75
N ASP A 227 -18.81 -1.40 11.86
CA ASP A 227 -19.61 -2.63 11.63
C ASP A 227 -18.87 -3.63 10.74
N TYR A 228 -18.13 -3.12 9.75
CA TYR A 228 -17.46 -3.95 8.75
C TYR A 228 -15.98 -3.62 8.63
N LEU A 229 -15.12 -4.64 8.62
CA LEU A 229 -13.68 -4.47 8.44
C LEU A 229 -13.25 -5.12 7.12
N VAL A 230 -12.69 -4.34 6.21
CA VAL A 230 -11.99 -4.84 5.03
C VAL A 230 -10.49 -4.66 5.26
N MET A 231 -9.77 -5.76 5.51
CA MET A 231 -8.36 -5.71 5.94
C MET A 231 -7.39 -6.47 5.04
N GLU A 232 -6.17 -5.96 4.95
CA GLU A 232 -5.05 -6.68 4.33
C GLU A 232 -4.72 -7.97 5.09
N THR A 233 -4.06 -8.90 4.39
CA THR A 233 -3.68 -10.22 4.91
C THR A 233 -2.31 -10.67 4.41
N THR A 234 -1.43 -9.73 4.07
CA THR A 234 -0.10 -10.00 3.47
C THR A 234 0.72 -10.97 4.32
N TYR A 235 0.72 -10.75 5.64
CA TYR A 235 1.41 -11.61 6.63
C TYR A 235 0.44 -12.22 7.64
N ALA A 236 -0.74 -12.66 7.18
CA ALA A 236 -1.78 -13.19 8.04
C ALA A 236 -1.41 -14.47 8.81
N ILE A 237 -0.33 -15.15 8.42
CA ILE A 237 0.16 -16.38 9.08
C ILE A 237 1.57 -16.25 9.66
N THR A 238 2.19 -15.07 9.56
CA THR A 238 3.59 -14.85 9.92
C THR A 238 3.71 -13.64 10.83
N ASP A 239 4.53 -13.76 11.88
CA ASP A 239 4.93 -12.61 12.70
C ASP A 239 6.35 -12.16 12.33
N HIS A 240 6.57 -10.86 12.46
CA HIS A 240 7.88 -10.23 12.22
C HIS A 240 8.72 -10.25 13.49
N PRO A 241 10.06 -10.36 13.38
CA PRO A 241 10.93 -10.19 14.53
C PRO A 241 10.77 -8.79 15.14
N PRO A 242 11.07 -8.61 16.44
CA PRO A 242 11.10 -7.28 17.05
C PRO A 242 12.02 -6.34 16.26
N ARG A 243 11.50 -5.17 15.85
CA ARG A 243 12.19 -4.24 14.96
C ARG A 243 13.60 -3.89 15.40
N GLU A 244 13.78 -3.58 16.69
CA GLU A 244 15.09 -3.24 17.25
C GLU A 244 16.09 -4.41 17.19
N SER A 245 15.62 -5.64 17.41
CA SER A 245 16.47 -6.83 17.32
C SER A 245 16.94 -7.06 15.88
N GLU A 246 16.03 -6.88 14.91
CA GLU A 246 16.34 -7.08 13.50
C GLU A 246 17.27 -5.98 12.95
N GLU A 247 17.10 -4.74 13.42
CA GLU A 247 18.04 -3.65 13.15
C GLU A 247 19.45 -3.97 13.64
N LYS A 248 19.59 -4.47 14.88
CA LYS A 248 20.89 -4.86 15.44
C LYS A 248 21.53 -5.98 14.63
N ARG A 249 20.76 -7.04 14.33
CA ARG A 249 21.22 -8.16 13.49
C ARG A 249 21.71 -7.69 12.12
N PHE A 250 20.95 -6.80 11.48
CA PHE A 250 21.33 -6.19 10.22
C PHE A 250 22.62 -5.40 10.30
N ILE A 251 22.76 -4.54 11.32
CA ILE A 251 23.97 -3.72 11.49
C ILE A 251 25.20 -4.55 11.83
N GLU A 252 25.05 -5.60 12.63
CA GLU A 252 26.13 -6.55 12.91
C GLU A 252 26.63 -7.22 11.62
N ALA A 253 25.71 -7.73 10.79
CA ALA A 253 26.07 -8.31 9.50
C ALA A 253 26.73 -7.29 8.55
N VAL A 254 26.28 -6.04 8.55
CA VAL A 254 26.91 -4.94 7.77
C VAL A 254 28.33 -4.68 8.25
N ARG A 255 28.55 -4.60 9.56
CA ARG A 255 29.89 -4.37 10.15
C ARG A 255 30.85 -5.51 9.82
N GLU A 256 30.41 -6.76 9.94
CA GLU A 256 31.23 -7.93 9.58
C GLU A 256 31.75 -7.85 8.13
N VAL A 257 30.95 -7.36 7.19
CA VAL A 257 31.36 -7.22 5.78
C VAL A 257 32.33 -6.05 5.61
N ILE A 258 32.07 -4.94 6.29
CA ILE A 258 32.93 -3.73 6.25
C ILE A 258 34.30 -4.01 6.87
N ASP A 259 34.36 -4.69 8.01
CA ASP A 259 35.59 -5.07 8.71
C ASP A 259 36.47 -5.99 7.85
N ASN A 260 35.85 -6.77 6.96
CA ASN A 260 36.53 -7.60 5.95
C ASN A 260 36.86 -6.83 4.64
N ASN A 261 36.79 -5.50 4.66
CA ASN A 261 37.04 -4.60 3.52
C ASN A 261 36.16 -4.93 2.28
N GLY A 262 34.92 -5.34 2.55
CA GLY A 262 33.91 -5.71 1.57
C GLY A 262 32.97 -4.57 1.18
N THR A 263 32.17 -4.83 0.15
CA THR A 263 31.05 -3.97 -0.24
C THR A 263 29.73 -4.65 0.11
N VAL A 264 28.83 -3.92 0.80
CA VAL A 264 27.46 -4.36 1.05
C VAL A 264 26.54 -3.71 0.02
N LEU A 265 25.86 -4.50 -0.81
CA LEU A 265 24.72 -4.05 -1.59
C LEU A 265 23.43 -4.34 -0.84
N ILE A 266 22.57 -3.33 -0.72
CA ILE A 266 21.24 -3.43 -0.11
C ILE A 266 20.20 -3.07 -1.17
N PRO A 267 19.65 -4.05 -1.89
CA PRO A 267 18.54 -3.82 -2.80
C PRO A 267 17.30 -3.43 -1.98
N ALA A 268 16.75 -2.25 -2.25
CA ALA A 268 15.60 -1.71 -1.51
C ALA A 268 14.59 -1.05 -2.44
N PHE A 269 13.31 -1.01 -2.03
CA PHE A 269 12.31 -0.23 -2.75
C PHE A 269 12.61 1.27 -2.63
N SER A 270 12.37 2.01 -3.72
CA SER A 270 12.64 3.44 -3.80
C SER A 270 11.84 4.26 -2.79
N VAL A 271 10.64 3.78 -2.45
CA VAL A 271 9.71 4.39 -1.51
C VAL A 271 9.76 3.66 -0.18
N SER A 272 9.95 4.42 0.90
CA SER A 272 10.03 3.97 2.28
C SER A 272 11.25 3.09 2.60
N ARG A 273 11.40 1.90 2.01
CA ARG A 273 12.43 0.93 2.44
C ARG A 273 13.85 1.49 2.36
N SER A 274 14.21 2.16 1.27
CA SER A 274 15.55 2.74 1.13
C SER A 274 15.81 3.81 2.20
N GLN A 275 14.83 4.64 2.49
CA GLN A 275 14.95 5.69 3.51
C GLN A 275 15.04 5.11 4.92
N GLU A 276 14.27 4.06 5.20
CA GLU A 276 14.32 3.32 6.47
C GLU A 276 15.75 2.79 6.72
N ILE A 277 16.33 2.10 5.72
CA ILE A 277 17.68 1.56 5.82
C ILE A 277 18.72 2.66 5.99
N LEU A 278 18.62 3.77 5.24
CA LEU A 278 19.54 4.90 5.41
C LEU A 278 19.49 5.48 6.83
N ILE A 279 18.30 5.56 7.43
CA ILE A 279 18.15 6.00 8.82
C ILE A 279 18.76 4.97 9.79
N VAL A 280 18.52 3.67 9.59
CA VAL A 280 19.07 2.60 10.44
C VAL A 280 20.61 2.61 10.40
N LEU A 281 21.23 2.66 9.21
CA LEU A 281 22.68 2.78 9.06
C LEU A 281 23.23 4.01 9.79
N THR A 282 22.49 5.13 9.73
CA THR A 282 22.85 6.39 10.41
C THR A 282 22.69 6.32 11.94
N LYS A 283 21.61 5.69 12.40
CA LYS A 283 21.24 5.54 13.81
C LYS A 283 22.28 4.75 14.58
N TYR A 284 22.77 3.65 13.98
CA TYR A 284 23.78 2.80 14.63
C TYR A 284 25.23 3.17 14.31
N GLY A 285 25.47 4.10 13.36
CA GLY A 285 26.80 4.56 13.01
C GLY A 285 27.63 3.47 12.33
N VAL A 286 27.52 3.41 11.01
CA VAL A 286 28.35 2.54 10.17
C VAL A 286 29.59 3.30 9.71
N ASP A 287 30.77 2.74 9.99
CA ASP A 287 32.07 3.35 9.68
C ASP A 287 32.53 3.00 8.25
N ALA A 288 31.72 3.39 7.26
CA ALA A 288 32.04 3.27 5.84
C ALA A 288 31.25 4.30 5.03
N PRO A 289 31.74 4.70 3.83
CA PRO A 289 30.95 5.48 2.89
C PRO A 289 29.63 4.78 2.53
N ILE A 290 28.51 5.49 2.73
CA ILE A 290 27.16 5.02 2.38
C ILE A 290 26.71 5.74 1.11
N PHE A 291 26.27 5.00 0.11
CA PHE A 291 25.79 5.51 -1.16
C PHE A 291 24.32 5.15 -1.38
N TYR A 292 23.57 6.01 -2.06
CA TYR A 292 22.22 5.67 -2.53
C TYR A 292 21.99 6.03 -4.00
N ASP A 293 21.29 5.15 -4.72
CA ASP A 293 21.06 5.26 -6.16
C ASP A 293 19.63 4.88 -6.57
N GLY A 294 19.22 5.37 -7.74
CA GLY A 294 17.93 5.13 -8.36
C GLY A 294 16.92 6.22 -8.06
N MET A 295 15.64 5.84 -8.08
CA MET A 295 14.54 6.76 -7.77
C MET A 295 14.53 7.17 -6.29
N VAL A 296 15.29 6.46 -5.43
CA VAL A 296 15.56 6.83 -4.03
C VAL A 296 15.86 8.32 -3.86
N ARG A 297 16.64 8.91 -4.79
CA ARG A 297 17.04 10.32 -4.78
C ARG A 297 15.84 11.28 -4.88
N GLU A 298 14.92 11.00 -5.79
CA GLU A 298 13.73 11.81 -5.98
C GLU A 298 12.76 11.65 -4.81
N ILE A 299 12.58 10.42 -4.34
CA ILE A 299 11.74 10.14 -3.17
C ILE A 299 12.27 10.84 -1.91
N ASN A 300 13.59 10.87 -1.70
CA ASN A 300 14.21 11.60 -0.58
C ASN A 300 13.82 13.09 -0.58
N ARG A 301 13.84 13.74 -1.76
CA ARG A 301 13.41 15.13 -1.91
C ARG A 301 11.93 15.30 -1.58
N ILE A 302 11.08 14.39 -2.06
CA ILE A 302 9.64 14.39 -1.78
C ILE A 302 9.38 14.22 -0.27
N PHE A 303 10.04 13.27 0.39
CA PHE A 303 9.87 13.03 1.81
C PHE A 303 10.27 14.25 2.64
N LEU A 304 11.38 14.92 2.32
CA LEU A 304 11.79 16.14 3.01
C LEU A 304 10.83 17.32 2.77
N ALA A 305 10.33 17.47 1.54
CA ALA A 305 9.33 18.50 1.21
C ALA A 305 7.99 18.27 1.92
N HIS A 306 7.65 17.02 2.23
CA HIS A 306 6.44 16.61 2.94
C HIS A 306 6.73 16.10 4.37
N SER A 307 7.71 16.70 5.04
CA SER A 307 8.23 16.24 6.34
C SER A 307 7.18 16.04 7.44
N ARG A 308 6.01 16.70 7.38
CA ARG A 308 4.91 16.48 8.34
C ARG A 308 4.38 15.04 8.39
N PHE A 309 4.62 14.24 7.35
CA PHE A 309 4.20 12.83 7.29
C PHE A 309 5.28 11.86 7.79
N LEU A 310 6.45 12.37 8.18
CA LEU A 310 7.53 11.56 8.73
C LEU A 310 7.51 11.67 10.25
N LYS A 311 7.75 10.54 10.92
CA LYS A 311 7.99 10.49 12.37
C LYS A 311 9.16 11.37 12.78
N ASN A 312 10.31 11.22 12.10
CA ASN A 312 11.52 11.96 12.42
C ASN A 312 12.24 12.52 11.17
N PRO A 313 11.80 13.67 10.65
CA PRO A 313 12.43 14.30 9.48
C PRO A 313 13.90 14.64 9.69
N SER A 314 14.30 14.99 10.92
CA SER A 314 15.69 15.32 11.25
C SER A 314 16.62 14.13 11.07
N MET A 315 16.18 12.92 11.42
CA MET A 315 16.97 11.71 11.21
C MET A 315 17.15 11.40 9.73
N LEU A 316 16.12 11.56 8.91
CA LEU A 316 16.26 11.44 7.45
C LEU A 316 17.24 12.49 6.90
N ARG A 317 17.13 13.76 7.31
CA ARG A 317 18.10 14.80 6.89
C ARG A 317 19.53 14.46 7.29
N ARG A 318 19.73 13.94 8.50
CA ARG A 318 21.05 13.49 8.97
C ARG A 318 21.57 12.36 8.09
N ALA A 319 20.74 11.36 7.81
CA ALA A 319 21.10 10.22 6.97
C ALA A 319 21.54 10.64 5.57
N LEU A 320 20.78 11.55 4.95
CA LEU A 320 21.10 12.07 3.62
C LEU A 320 22.33 12.97 3.59
N ARG A 321 22.69 13.64 4.70
CA ARG A 321 23.91 14.45 4.79
C ARG A 321 25.18 13.60 4.90
N ILE A 322 25.09 12.46 5.59
CA ILE A 322 26.24 11.55 5.75
C ILE A 322 26.37 10.54 4.61
N SER A 323 25.29 10.34 3.84
CA SER A 323 25.29 9.46 2.68
C SER A 323 25.56 10.24 1.40
N HIS A 324 26.09 9.56 0.39
CA HIS A 324 26.44 10.13 -0.89
C HIS A 324 25.40 9.78 -1.97
N GLU A 325 24.83 10.81 -2.58
CA GLU A 325 23.92 10.66 -3.70
C GLU A 325 24.65 10.29 -5.00
N ILE A 326 24.25 9.20 -5.65
CA ILE A 326 24.75 8.82 -6.98
C ILE A 326 24.01 9.62 -8.05
N LYS A 327 24.67 10.56 -8.72
CA LYS A 327 24.03 11.45 -9.70
C LYS A 327 23.90 10.81 -11.08
N GLY A 328 24.82 9.90 -11.44
CA GLY A 328 24.78 9.24 -12.74
C GLY A 328 25.83 8.15 -12.92
N TRP A 329 26.10 7.82 -14.19
CA TRP A 329 26.94 6.68 -14.57
C TRP A 329 28.41 6.79 -14.12
N GLN A 330 28.95 8.01 -14.07
CA GLN A 330 30.33 8.23 -13.61
C GLN A 330 30.46 7.90 -12.12
N ASP A 331 29.55 8.40 -11.28
CA ASP A 331 29.49 8.09 -9.85
C ASP A 331 29.33 6.58 -9.62
N ARG A 332 28.44 5.92 -10.38
CA ARG A 332 28.27 4.45 -10.30
C ARG A 332 29.57 3.68 -10.50
N LYS A 333 30.40 4.11 -11.46
CA LYS A 333 31.72 3.51 -11.72
C LYS A 333 32.73 3.84 -10.63
N ALA A 334 32.68 5.05 -10.07
CA ALA A 334 33.58 5.49 -9.02
C ALA A 334 33.34 4.69 -7.73
N VAL A 335 32.08 4.53 -7.32
CA VAL A 335 31.71 3.81 -6.09
C VAL A 335 32.16 2.35 -6.07
N LEU A 336 32.23 1.68 -7.22
CA LEU A 336 32.75 0.30 -7.28
C LEU A 336 34.24 0.19 -6.91
N LYS A 337 34.97 1.31 -6.84
CA LYS A 337 36.37 1.39 -6.41
C LYS A 337 36.51 1.75 -4.93
N GLU A 338 35.44 2.25 -4.29
CA GLU A 338 35.40 2.57 -2.88
C GLU A 338 35.25 1.28 -2.07
N ARG A 339 36.20 0.99 -1.19
CA ARG A 339 36.14 -0.15 -0.27
C ARG A 339 36.74 0.19 1.09
N PRO A 340 36.06 -0.14 2.20
CA PRO A 340 34.72 -0.74 2.26
C PRO A 340 33.62 0.26 1.83
N ALA A 341 32.44 -0.23 1.45
CA ALA A 341 31.32 0.64 1.05
C ALA A 341 29.95 -0.02 1.27
N VAL A 342 28.94 0.80 1.52
CA VAL A 342 27.52 0.37 1.59
C VAL A 342 26.73 1.05 0.48
N ILE A 343 25.98 0.28 -0.30
CA ILE A 343 25.21 0.78 -1.45
C ILE A 343 23.73 0.42 -1.29
N VAL A 344 22.87 1.41 -1.07
CA VAL A 344 21.41 1.24 -1.04
C VAL A 344 20.84 1.61 -2.42
N ALA A 345 20.30 0.64 -3.15
CA ALA A 345 19.89 0.88 -4.53
C ALA A 345 18.55 0.20 -4.89
N SER A 346 17.77 0.86 -5.76
CA SER A 346 16.54 0.29 -6.30
C SER A 346 16.78 -0.69 -7.46
N SER A 347 15.93 -1.68 -7.74
CA SER A 347 14.72 -2.06 -6.99
C SER A 347 14.93 -3.21 -5.99
N GLY A 348 14.10 -3.25 -4.96
CA GLY A 348 14.26 -4.16 -3.80
C GLY A 348 14.06 -5.65 -4.06
N MET A 349 13.51 -6.01 -5.22
CA MET A 349 13.34 -7.41 -5.66
C MET A 349 14.29 -7.79 -6.81
N LEU A 350 15.23 -6.90 -7.17
CA LEU A 350 16.21 -7.10 -8.23
C LEU A 350 15.59 -7.39 -9.61
N ARG A 351 14.37 -6.91 -9.90
CA ARG A 351 13.75 -6.98 -11.24
C ARG A 351 14.27 -5.94 -12.22
N GLY A 352 14.85 -4.84 -11.72
CA GLY A 352 15.35 -3.76 -12.55
C GLY A 352 16.17 -2.73 -11.78
N GLY A 353 16.59 -1.68 -12.48
CA GLY A 353 17.25 -0.53 -11.89
C GLY A 353 18.73 -0.74 -11.50
N PRO A 354 19.31 0.23 -10.79
CA PRO A 354 20.75 0.23 -10.46
C PRO A 354 21.21 -0.93 -9.56
N SER A 355 20.34 -1.51 -8.73
CA SER A 355 20.69 -2.65 -7.88
C SER A 355 21.24 -3.84 -8.68
N ILE A 356 20.65 -4.15 -9.85
CA ILE A 356 21.16 -5.21 -10.75
C ILE A 356 22.55 -4.86 -11.26
N TYR A 357 22.79 -3.58 -11.59
CA TYR A 357 24.11 -3.14 -12.06
C TYR A 357 25.18 -3.42 -10.99
N TYR A 358 24.93 -3.05 -9.74
CA TYR A 358 25.86 -3.31 -8.64
C TYR A 358 26.01 -4.80 -8.36
N LEU A 359 24.90 -5.55 -8.32
CA LEU A 359 24.90 -7.00 -8.10
C LEU A 359 25.86 -7.70 -9.08
N LYS A 360 25.71 -7.43 -10.38
CA LYS A 360 26.55 -8.01 -11.44
C LYS A 360 28.03 -7.65 -11.34
N LYS A 361 28.41 -6.69 -10.50
CA LYS A 361 29.80 -6.26 -10.28
C LYS A 361 30.42 -6.80 -9.00
N ILE A 362 29.61 -7.14 -8.00
CA ILE A 362 30.11 -7.54 -6.69
C ILE A 362 29.88 -9.01 -6.35
N TYR A 363 28.98 -9.71 -7.07
CA TYR A 363 28.50 -11.04 -6.69
C TYR A 363 29.57 -12.14 -6.64
N ASP A 364 30.69 -11.98 -7.35
CA ASP A 364 31.74 -13.01 -7.50
C ASP A 364 32.87 -12.88 -6.46
N ASP A 365 32.80 -11.89 -5.56
CA ASP A 365 33.81 -11.68 -4.53
C ASP A 365 33.22 -12.02 -3.15
N PRO A 366 33.74 -13.05 -2.45
CA PRO A 366 33.18 -13.54 -1.20
C PRO A 366 33.34 -12.57 -0.02
N ARG A 367 34.15 -11.50 -0.18
CA ARG A 367 34.22 -10.42 0.81
C ARG A 367 32.98 -9.53 0.79
N ASN A 368 32.22 -9.54 -0.30
CA ASN A 368 31.05 -8.69 -0.47
C ASN A 368 29.79 -9.37 0.06
N ALA A 369 28.73 -8.58 0.22
CA ALA A 369 27.43 -9.08 0.59
C ALA A 369 26.28 -8.44 -0.20
N ILE A 370 25.19 -9.19 -0.33
CA ILE A 370 23.91 -8.78 -0.87
C ILE A 370 22.88 -9.01 0.24
N PHE A 371 22.46 -7.93 0.89
CA PHE A 371 21.50 -7.98 1.98
C PHE A 371 20.14 -7.51 1.52
N LEU A 372 19.20 -8.44 1.42
CA LEU A 372 17.84 -8.17 1.01
C LEU A 372 17.02 -7.71 2.21
N VAL A 373 16.31 -6.59 2.08
CA VAL A 373 15.56 -5.94 3.18
C VAL A 373 14.07 -5.77 2.87
N SER A 374 13.65 -6.23 1.69
CA SER A 374 12.27 -6.17 1.21
C SER A 374 11.70 -7.58 1.09
N PHE A 375 10.37 -7.69 1.10
CA PHE A 375 9.69 -8.91 0.66
C PHE A 375 10.18 -9.32 -0.74
N GLN A 376 10.39 -10.63 -0.93
CA GLN A 376 10.81 -11.20 -2.19
C GLN A 376 9.68 -12.08 -2.73
N ALA A 377 8.88 -11.52 -3.64
CA ALA A 377 7.76 -12.26 -4.23
C ALA A 377 8.26 -13.49 -4.99
N PRO A 378 7.43 -14.53 -5.14
CA PRO A 378 7.71 -15.66 -6.02
C PRO A 378 8.17 -15.20 -7.41
N ASN A 379 9.03 -15.98 -8.06
CA ASN A 379 9.54 -15.70 -9.41
C ASN A 379 10.28 -14.36 -9.56
N THR A 380 10.81 -13.78 -8.47
CA THR A 380 11.72 -12.63 -8.53
C THR A 380 13.19 -13.08 -8.49
N PRO A 381 14.12 -12.31 -9.09
CA PRO A 381 15.55 -12.62 -8.97
C PRO A 381 16.05 -12.62 -7.52
N GLY A 382 15.54 -11.73 -6.66
CA GLY A 382 15.89 -11.74 -5.24
C GLY A 382 15.44 -13.01 -4.50
N ARG A 383 14.24 -13.54 -4.79
CA ARG A 383 13.79 -14.83 -4.25
C ARG A 383 14.68 -15.99 -4.72
N MET A 384 15.05 -15.98 -6.00
CA MET A 384 15.91 -17.01 -6.59
C MET A 384 17.33 -17.00 -6.01
N ILE A 385 17.88 -15.82 -5.71
CA ILE A 385 19.16 -15.69 -5.01
C ILE A 385 19.09 -16.34 -3.61
N LEU A 386 18.01 -16.10 -2.86
CA LEU A 386 17.83 -16.69 -1.53
C LEU A 386 17.68 -18.20 -1.56
N GLU A 387 16.88 -18.74 -2.47
CA GLU A 387 16.57 -20.18 -2.49
C GLU A 387 17.60 -21.02 -3.23
N LYS A 388 18.21 -20.47 -4.29
CA LYS A 388 19.05 -21.24 -5.22
C LYS A 388 20.48 -20.71 -5.32
N GLY A 389 20.79 -19.56 -4.72
CA GLY A 389 22.12 -18.93 -4.79
C GLY A 389 22.52 -18.49 -6.20
N VAL A 390 21.54 -18.26 -7.09
CA VAL A 390 21.76 -17.80 -8.48
C VAL A 390 20.82 -16.63 -8.81
N PHE A 391 21.29 -15.69 -9.63
CA PHE A 391 20.48 -14.53 -10.06
C PHE A 391 19.53 -14.85 -11.23
N GLU A 392 19.88 -15.85 -12.05
CA GLU A 392 19.08 -16.32 -13.18
C GLU A 392 19.27 -17.83 -13.34
N GLN A 393 18.27 -18.51 -13.92
CA GLN A 393 18.34 -19.96 -14.12
C GLN A 393 19.51 -20.33 -15.03
N GLY A 394 20.37 -21.25 -14.57
CA GLY A 394 21.61 -21.62 -15.28
C GLY A 394 22.73 -20.58 -15.18
N GLY A 395 22.52 -19.47 -14.48
CA GLY A 395 23.54 -18.44 -14.25
C GLY A 395 24.61 -18.85 -13.23
N PRO A 396 25.66 -18.04 -13.07
CA PRO A 396 26.72 -18.31 -12.11
C PRO A 396 26.20 -18.21 -10.67
N ARG A 397 26.84 -18.99 -9.77
CA ARG A 397 26.55 -18.91 -8.33
C ARG A 397 27.02 -17.57 -7.75
N ILE A 398 26.21 -17.03 -6.85
CA ILE A 398 26.57 -15.87 -6.04
C ILE A 398 27.59 -16.33 -4.99
N LYS A 399 28.81 -15.79 -5.05
CA LYS A 399 29.89 -16.04 -4.06
C LYS A 399 29.84 -15.05 -2.90
N ALA A 400 29.36 -13.84 -3.14
CA ALA A 400 29.08 -12.87 -2.10
C ALA A 400 28.09 -13.44 -1.07
N ARG A 401 28.22 -13.03 0.20
CA ARG A 401 27.29 -13.42 1.27
C ARG A 401 25.89 -12.93 0.92
N VAL A 402 24.89 -13.78 1.05
CA VAL A 402 23.48 -13.43 0.83
C VAL A 402 22.73 -13.63 2.12
N GLU A 403 22.03 -12.59 2.57
CA GLU A 403 21.12 -12.69 3.71
C GLU A 403 19.85 -11.87 3.48
N TRP A 404 18.78 -12.27 4.16
CA TRP A 404 17.53 -11.53 4.20
C TRP A 404 17.28 -11.00 5.60
N PHE A 405 16.85 -9.74 5.69
CA PHE A 405 16.48 -9.04 6.91
C PHE A 405 15.05 -8.54 6.80
N ASP A 406 14.23 -8.90 7.77
CA ASP A 406 12.79 -8.62 7.75
C ASP A 406 12.51 -7.20 8.25
N PHE A 407 12.64 -6.25 7.33
CA PHE A 407 12.26 -4.87 7.60
C PHE A 407 10.79 -4.58 7.29
N SER A 408 9.93 -5.57 7.02
CA SER A 408 8.53 -5.39 6.55
C SER A 408 7.81 -4.18 7.15
N SER A 409 7.09 -3.46 6.29
CA SER A 409 6.21 -2.36 6.68
C SER A 409 4.74 -2.78 6.76
N HIS A 410 4.47 -4.08 6.73
CA HIS A 410 3.13 -4.63 6.94
C HIS A 410 2.98 -5.15 8.37
N ALA A 411 1.74 -5.26 8.81
CA ALA A 411 1.40 -5.86 10.08
C ALA A 411 1.52 -7.39 10.00
N GLY A 412 2.25 -7.98 10.96
CA GLY A 412 2.27 -9.43 11.17
C GLY A 412 0.97 -9.94 11.76
N LYS A 413 0.80 -11.26 11.80
CA LYS A 413 -0.41 -11.94 12.29
C LYS A 413 -0.91 -11.41 13.63
N THR A 414 -0.04 -11.31 14.64
CA THR A 414 -0.42 -10.86 15.99
C THR A 414 -0.95 -9.43 15.98
N GLN A 415 -0.40 -8.59 15.10
CA GLN A 415 -0.85 -7.20 14.94
C GLN A 415 -2.19 -7.11 14.21
N LEU A 416 -2.39 -7.91 13.16
CA LEU A 416 -3.67 -8.01 12.45
C LEU A 416 -4.81 -8.47 13.40
N ILE A 417 -4.54 -9.46 14.25
CA ILE A 417 -5.46 -9.89 15.31
C ILE A 417 -5.75 -8.76 16.31
N LYS A 418 -4.75 -7.94 16.64
CA LYS A 418 -4.94 -6.78 17.53
C LYS A 418 -5.87 -5.72 16.92
N VAL A 419 -5.86 -5.53 15.60
CA VAL A 419 -6.83 -4.64 14.92
C VAL A 419 -8.25 -5.15 15.17
N ILE A 420 -8.49 -6.45 14.94
CA ILE A 420 -9.80 -7.07 15.15
C ILE A 420 -10.21 -6.95 16.62
N ASP A 421 -9.30 -7.22 17.56
CA ASP A 421 -9.58 -7.12 18.99
C ASP A 421 -10.00 -5.70 19.42
N CYS A 422 -9.40 -4.66 18.82
CA CYS A 422 -9.78 -3.26 19.07
C CYS A 422 -11.20 -2.94 18.59
N LEU A 423 -11.68 -3.61 17.54
CA LEU A 423 -12.94 -3.29 16.85
C LEU A 423 -14.09 -4.25 17.19
N LYS A 424 -13.79 -5.38 17.85
CA LYS A 424 -14.71 -6.52 18.03
C LYS A 424 -16.07 -6.17 18.65
N SER A 425 -16.18 -5.09 19.42
CA SER A 425 -17.42 -4.74 20.13
C SER A 425 -18.55 -4.30 19.21
N SER A 426 -18.24 -3.79 18.01
CA SER A 426 -19.23 -3.38 17.01
C SER A 426 -19.17 -4.19 15.71
N LEU A 427 -18.17 -5.06 15.58
CA LEU A 427 -17.82 -5.69 14.32
C LEU A 427 -18.76 -6.86 14.01
N GLU A 428 -19.49 -6.77 12.90
CA GLU A 428 -20.43 -7.79 12.44
C GLU A 428 -19.78 -8.76 11.44
N LYS A 429 -18.96 -8.23 10.52
CA LYS A 429 -18.28 -9.03 9.49
C LYS A 429 -16.89 -8.50 9.18
N ILE A 430 -15.99 -9.43 8.85
CA ILE A 430 -14.64 -9.13 8.37
C ILE A 430 -14.50 -9.63 6.94
N ILE A 431 -13.90 -8.84 6.06
CA ILE A 431 -13.58 -9.17 4.68
C ILE A 431 -12.07 -9.16 4.55
N LEU A 432 -11.51 -10.30 4.18
CA LEU A 432 -10.08 -10.48 3.99
C LEU A 432 -9.72 -10.22 2.51
N VAL A 433 -8.76 -9.32 2.30
CA VAL A 433 -8.20 -8.93 0.99
C VAL A 433 -6.68 -8.85 1.09
N HIS A 434 -6.00 -8.68 -0.04
CA HIS A 434 -4.56 -8.44 -0.12
C HIS A 434 -3.72 -9.48 0.62
N GLY A 435 -3.74 -10.72 0.13
CA GLY A 435 -3.06 -11.86 0.75
C GLY A 435 -3.32 -13.16 0.00
N GLU A 436 -2.43 -14.13 0.16
CA GLU A 436 -2.53 -15.44 -0.51
C GLU A 436 -3.70 -16.27 0.04
N SER A 437 -4.32 -17.08 -0.82
CA SER A 437 -5.54 -17.84 -0.49
C SER A 437 -5.38 -18.73 0.75
N GLU A 438 -4.30 -19.49 0.85
CA GLU A 438 -4.07 -20.44 1.96
C GLU A 438 -3.82 -19.71 3.28
N ALA A 439 -3.09 -18.58 3.23
CA ALA A 439 -2.87 -17.72 4.39
C ALA A 439 -4.19 -17.11 4.89
N GLN A 440 -5.04 -16.64 3.98
CA GLN A 440 -6.37 -16.12 4.31
C GLN A 440 -7.29 -17.17 4.94
N GLU A 441 -7.29 -18.40 4.41
CA GLU A 441 -8.10 -19.52 4.94
C GLU A 441 -7.66 -19.94 6.34
N THR A 442 -6.35 -19.90 6.60
CA THR A 442 -5.80 -20.18 7.93
C THR A 442 -6.15 -19.07 8.92
N PHE A 443 -5.95 -17.81 8.52
CA PHE A 443 -6.27 -16.65 9.34
C PHE A 443 -7.77 -16.56 9.67
N ALA A 444 -8.64 -16.81 8.68
CA ALA A 444 -10.10 -16.87 8.85
C ALA A 444 -10.52 -17.84 9.98
N ARG A 445 -9.95 -19.05 9.99
CA ARG A 445 -10.22 -20.06 11.03
C ARG A 445 -9.75 -19.59 12.41
N GLU A 446 -8.57 -18.95 12.49
CA GLU A 446 -8.03 -18.42 13.74
C GLU A 446 -8.90 -17.26 14.29
N VAL A 447 -9.34 -16.35 13.42
CA VAL A 447 -10.25 -15.24 13.77
C VAL A 447 -11.58 -15.77 14.28
N TYR A 448 -12.19 -16.74 13.58
CA TYR A 448 -13.45 -17.34 14.02
C TYR A 448 -13.28 -18.04 15.37
N GLY A 449 -12.22 -18.83 15.55
CA GLY A 449 -11.95 -19.51 16.82
C GLY A 449 -11.71 -18.56 18.00
N LYS A 450 -11.12 -17.38 17.75
CA LYS A 450 -10.78 -16.40 18.81
C LYS A 450 -11.93 -15.45 19.14
N PHE A 451 -12.68 -15.00 18.13
CA PHE A 451 -13.68 -13.93 18.28
C PHE A 451 -15.11 -14.37 18.00
N GLY A 452 -15.34 -15.55 17.40
CA GLY A 452 -16.65 -15.98 16.95
C GLY A 452 -17.22 -15.16 15.79
N ILE A 453 -16.39 -14.34 15.14
CA ILE A 453 -16.79 -13.44 14.05
C ILE A 453 -16.57 -14.16 12.72
N GLU A 454 -17.60 -14.20 11.87
CA GLU A 454 -17.48 -14.74 10.52
C GLU A 454 -16.61 -13.84 9.64
N THR A 455 -15.63 -14.46 8.99
CA THR A 455 -14.76 -13.82 8.00
C THR A 455 -15.15 -14.25 6.59
N ILE A 456 -15.19 -13.29 5.66
CA ILE A 456 -15.39 -13.53 4.24
C ILE A 456 -14.05 -13.38 3.53
N ILE A 457 -13.56 -14.47 2.95
CA ILE A 457 -12.37 -14.43 2.10
C ILE A 457 -12.81 -13.97 0.71
N SER A 458 -12.48 -12.74 0.36
CA SER A 458 -12.90 -12.18 -0.92
C SER A 458 -12.13 -12.86 -2.04
N SER A 459 -12.82 -13.47 -3.01
CA SER A 459 -12.20 -13.83 -4.29
C SER A 459 -12.21 -12.62 -5.21
N ASN A 460 -11.28 -12.55 -6.17
CA ASN A 460 -11.55 -11.79 -7.38
C ASN A 460 -12.89 -12.28 -7.91
N ASN A 461 -13.77 -11.36 -8.23
CA ASN A 461 -15.14 -11.65 -8.61
C ASN A 461 -16.19 -11.90 -7.49
N ALA A 462 -15.87 -11.65 -6.22
CA ALA A 462 -16.84 -11.68 -5.13
C ALA A 462 -17.76 -10.44 -5.04
N LYS A 463 -19.08 -10.65 -4.95
CA LYS A 463 -20.02 -9.63 -4.48
C LYS A 463 -20.44 -9.97 -3.08
N ILE A 464 -20.30 -9.03 -2.16
CA ILE A 464 -20.64 -9.24 -0.77
C ILE A 464 -21.76 -8.28 -0.42
N GLU A 465 -22.89 -8.83 0.02
CA GLU A 465 -23.99 -8.07 0.61
C GLU A 465 -23.80 -8.07 2.13
N LEU A 466 -23.64 -6.89 2.71
CA LEU A 466 -23.50 -6.68 4.16
C LEU A 466 -24.78 -6.11 4.72
#